data_AF-A0A6P3XFP5-F1
#
_entry.id   AF-A0A6P3XFP5-F1
#
_cell.length_a   1.000
_cell.length_b   1.000
_cell.length_c   1.000
_cell.angle_alpha   90.00
_cell.angle_beta   90.00
_cell.angle_gamma   90.00
#
_symmetry.space_group_name_H-M   'P 1'
#
loop_
_entity.id
_entity.type
_entity.pdbx_description
1 polymer ?
#
loop_
_entity_poly.entity_id
_entity_poly.type
_entity_poly.pdbx_seq_one_letter_code
_entity_poly.pdbx_strand_id
1 'polypeptide(L)'
;MRDHCHLTSRYRGPAHSRCNLNYRNSHIIPAFFHNLSSYDAHFIIERIANSFEGSVDLLPINKERYLSFTKNIKCARVKWRQRVKLRFVDSFRFLSTSLDKLASFLDEDKLRAIRSTFSHLTASDFALLTRNGVFPLEYIDSAAQLTETELPSRDAFYSSLSNEIVSEADYEHAETVWRRFDVRNFGEYSDLYLKTDVMLLADIFENFRDVCTDSYGLDPAHYYTLPGYTWDAMLEHTNVRLELLTDIDMVLFIERGIRGGLSQCSNRYARANNRYMSDRSSSSSEDASYESYLMYYDVNNLYVWAMSEPLPYGDFHWLDDTDILRLDVTSVSPISAIGYILEVDIAYPHELHDAHADLPFCPTRECPPAERSRSNNKKLLTTLRDKSRYVIHYRCLQQCIAHGLFLS
;
A
#
# COMPACT_ATOMS: atom_id res chain seq x y z
N MET A 1 -23.67 -35.58 14.08
CA MET A 1 -24.80 -34.67 13.84
C MET A 1 -25.09 -34.63 12.35
N ARG A 2 -26.32 -34.28 11.95
CA ARG A 2 -26.63 -34.06 10.53
C ARG A 2 -26.07 -32.69 10.12
N ASP A 3 -25.06 -32.67 9.25
CA ASP A 3 -24.55 -31.43 8.66
C ASP A 3 -25.48 -31.00 7.52
N HIS A 4 -25.78 -29.71 7.50
CA HIS A 4 -26.62 -29.07 6.51
C HIS A 4 -25.88 -27.85 5.98
N CYS A 5 -25.94 -27.64 4.66
CA CYS A 5 -25.43 -26.44 4.05
C CYS A 5 -26.06 -25.19 4.69
N HIS A 6 -25.24 -24.34 5.31
CA HIS A 6 -25.67 -23.08 5.91
C HIS A 6 -26.12 -22.00 4.90
N LEU A 7 -26.33 -22.32 3.63
CA LEU A 7 -26.93 -21.42 2.64
C LEU A 7 -28.21 -22.01 2.04
N THR A 8 -28.18 -23.31 1.71
CA THR A 8 -29.29 -23.99 1.02
C THR A 8 -30.11 -24.88 1.95
N SER A 9 -29.68 -25.05 3.21
CA SER A 9 -30.23 -26.02 4.18
C SER A 9 -30.21 -27.50 3.73
N ARG A 10 -29.60 -27.79 2.56
CA ARG A 10 -29.49 -29.15 2.04
C ARG A 10 -28.56 -29.99 2.92
N TYR A 11 -29.00 -31.20 3.23
CA TYR A 11 -28.18 -32.17 3.97
C TYR A 11 -26.92 -32.50 3.18
N ARG A 12 -25.75 -32.43 3.83
CA ARG A 12 -24.44 -32.71 3.23
C ARG A 12 -23.88 -34.07 3.67
N GLY A 13 -24.24 -34.51 4.86
CA GLY A 13 -23.75 -35.77 5.43
C GLY A 13 -23.68 -35.75 6.95
N PRO A 14 -23.20 -36.82 7.58
CA PRO A 14 -22.90 -36.82 9.01
C PRO A 14 -21.57 -36.11 9.29
N ALA A 15 -21.54 -35.23 10.29
CA ALA A 15 -20.31 -34.58 10.78
C ALA A 15 -20.20 -34.66 12.31
N HIS A 16 -18.98 -34.58 12.86
CA HIS A 16 -18.76 -34.42 14.30
C HIS A 16 -19.42 -33.12 14.79
N SER A 17 -20.00 -33.15 16.00
CA SER A 17 -20.62 -31.97 16.63
C SER A 17 -19.69 -30.75 16.61
N ARG A 18 -18.44 -30.93 17.04
CA ARG A 18 -17.43 -29.88 17.09
C ARG A 18 -17.06 -29.34 15.70
N CYS A 19 -16.86 -30.23 14.72
CA CYS A 19 -16.55 -29.82 13.34
C CYS A 19 -17.70 -29.05 12.71
N ASN A 20 -18.94 -29.48 12.93
CA ASN A 20 -20.15 -28.81 12.44
C ASN A 20 -20.33 -27.42 13.06
N LEU A 21 -20.02 -27.26 14.35
CA LEU A 21 -20.06 -25.96 15.04
C LEU A 21 -18.94 -25.02 14.59
N ASN A 22 -17.74 -25.56 14.31
CA ASN A 22 -16.58 -24.79 13.89
C ASN A 22 -16.57 -24.49 12.39
N TYR A 23 -17.42 -25.15 11.60
CA TYR A 23 -17.49 -24.92 10.18
C TYR A 23 -17.99 -23.49 9.91
N ARG A 24 -17.10 -22.66 9.35
CA ARG A 24 -17.42 -21.32 8.88
C ARG A 24 -17.52 -21.36 7.37
N ASN A 25 -18.66 -20.93 6.83
CA ASN A 25 -18.82 -20.70 5.40
C ASN A 25 -18.85 -19.20 5.16
N SER A 26 -18.06 -18.72 4.19
CA SER A 26 -18.19 -17.35 3.73
C SER A 26 -19.36 -17.26 2.75
N HIS A 27 -20.22 -16.25 2.93
CA HIS A 27 -21.28 -15.91 1.99
C HIS A 27 -21.00 -14.55 1.33
N ILE A 28 -19.72 -14.21 1.24
CA ILE A 28 -19.22 -12.97 0.65
C ILE A 28 -18.77 -13.25 -0.76
N ILE A 29 -19.30 -12.49 -1.71
CA ILE A 29 -18.82 -12.41 -3.08
C ILE A 29 -18.05 -11.09 -3.18
N PRO A 30 -16.72 -11.13 -3.32
CA PRO A 30 -15.94 -9.93 -3.53
C PRO A 30 -16.12 -9.44 -4.98
N ALA A 31 -16.33 -8.13 -5.13
CA ALA A 31 -16.40 -7.43 -6.40
C ALA A 31 -15.24 -6.45 -6.45
N PHE A 32 -14.27 -6.71 -7.32
CA PHE A 32 -13.06 -5.91 -7.44
C PHE A 32 -13.24 -4.79 -8.45
N PHE A 33 -12.81 -3.60 -8.04
CA PHE A 33 -12.72 -2.40 -8.87
C PHE A 33 -11.28 -1.89 -8.75
N HIS A 34 -10.75 -1.30 -9.81
CA HIS A 34 -9.42 -0.73 -9.76
C HIS A 34 -9.50 0.76 -9.42
N ASN A 35 -8.99 1.14 -8.25
CA ASN A 35 -9.04 2.49 -7.70
C ASN A 35 -10.44 2.97 -7.28
N LEU A 36 -11.26 2.03 -6.79
CA LEU A 36 -12.63 2.25 -6.32
C LEU A 36 -12.75 3.41 -5.33
N SER A 37 -11.82 3.49 -4.37
CA SER A 37 -11.88 4.47 -3.27
C SER A 37 -11.82 5.91 -3.77
N SER A 38 -11.23 6.15 -4.94
CA SER A 38 -10.94 7.49 -5.44
C SER A 38 -11.97 7.99 -6.44
N TYR A 39 -12.67 7.09 -7.14
CA TYR A 39 -13.57 7.43 -8.24
C TYR A 39 -14.99 6.94 -8.00
N ASP A 40 -15.20 5.63 -7.96
CA ASP A 40 -16.55 5.08 -8.18
C ASP A 40 -17.38 4.91 -6.91
N ALA A 41 -16.75 4.88 -5.74
CA ALA A 41 -17.41 4.49 -4.50
C ALA A 41 -18.68 5.31 -4.19
N HIS A 42 -18.64 6.64 -4.36
CA HIS A 42 -19.73 7.52 -3.93
C HIS A 42 -21.04 7.23 -4.65
N PHE A 43 -21.04 7.25 -5.98
CA PHE A 43 -22.27 7.07 -6.74
C PHE A 43 -22.75 5.61 -6.69
N ILE A 44 -21.83 4.64 -6.63
CA ILE A 44 -22.20 3.22 -6.48
C ILE A 44 -22.89 3.00 -5.14
N ILE A 45 -22.35 3.53 -4.05
CA ILE A 45 -22.95 3.41 -2.71
C ILE A 45 -24.36 4.03 -2.71
N GLU A 46 -24.51 5.24 -3.24
CA GLU A 46 -25.80 5.93 -3.30
C GLU A 46 -26.84 5.10 -4.06
N ARG A 47 -26.47 4.60 -5.25
CA ARG A 47 -27.38 3.80 -6.08
C ARG A 47 -27.71 2.45 -5.43
N ILE A 48 -26.72 1.72 -4.92
CA ILE A 48 -26.94 0.40 -4.32
C ILE A 48 -27.72 0.50 -3.00
N ALA A 49 -27.55 1.57 -2.24
CA ALA A 49 -28.32 1.81 -1.02
C ALA A 49 -29.81 2.01 -1.33
N ASN A 50 -30.13 2.75 -2.39
CA ASN A 50 -31.50 3.17 -2.72
C ASN A 50 -32.24 2.24 -3.67
N SER A 51 -31.54 1.59 -4.62
CA SER A 51 -32.17 0.81 -5.70
C SER A 51 -32.46 -0.65 -5.34
N PHE A 52 -31.84 -1.19 -4.28
CA PHE A 52 -31.98 -2.60 -3.90
C PHE A 52 -32.29 -2.73 -2.41
N GLU A 53 -33.15 -3.68 -2.04
CA GLU A 53 -33.39 -3.98 -0.63
C GLU A 53 -32.15 -4.53 0.08
N GLY A 54 -31.98 -4.15 1.35
CA GLY A 54 -30.92 -4.66 2.23
C GLY A 54 -29.98 -3.57 2.75
N SER A 55 -29.29 -3.87 3.84
CA SER A 55 -28.38 -2.92 4.50
C SER A 55 -27.05 -2.78 3.77
N VAL A 56 -26.45 -1.59 3.83
CA VAL A 56 -25.09 -1.33 3.36
C VAL A 56 -24.20 -1.10 4.57
N ASP A 57 -23.11 -1.85 4.65
CA ASP A 57 -22.06 -1.64 5.65
C ASP A 57 -20.91 -0.88 4.99
N LEU A 58 -20.44 0.20 5.62
CA LEU A 58 -19.37 1.04 5.10
C LEU A 58 -18.10 0.89 5.94
N LEU A 59 -16.95 0.88 5.29
CA LEU A 59 -15.64 0.95 5.94
C LEU A 59 -14.94 2.24 5.48
N PRO A 60 -15.21 3.39 6.14
CA PRO A 60 -14.65 4.67 5.74
C PRO A 60 -13.17 4.82 6.15
N ILE A 61 -12.37 5.47 5.30
CA ILE A 61 -11.03 5.97 5.65
C ILE A 61 -11.16 7.37 6.23
N ASN A 62 -11.94 8.21 5.57
CA ASN A 62 -12.30 9.56 6.01
C ASN A 62 -13.71 9.91 5.49
N LYS A 63 -14.12 11.17 5.58
CA LYS A 63 -15.46 11.62 5.15
C LYS A 63 -15.68 11.51 3.63
N GLU A 64 -14.62 11.44 2.84
CA GLU A 64 -14.64 11.48 1.38
C GLU A 64 -14.14 10.19 0.73
N ARG A 65 -13.56 9.25 1.47
CA ARG A 65 -12.97 8.03 0.90
C ARG A 65 -13.38 6.81 1.70
N TYR A 66 -13.85 5.79 1.00
CA TYR A 66 -14.25 4.51 1.56
C TYR A 66 -13.25 3.44 1.17
N LEU A 67 -12.76 2.68 2.15
CA LEU A 67 -11.86 1.55 1.90
C LEU A 67 -12.60 0.40 1.22
N SER A 68 -13.82 0.14 1.67
CA SER A 68 -14.70 -0.88 1.13
C SER A 68 -16.14 -0.59 1.58
N PHE A 69 -17.11 -1.12 0.84
CA PHE A 69 -18.49 -1.18 1.28
C PHE A 69 -19.09 -2.54 0.94
N THR A 70 -20.08 -2.97 1.71
CA THR A 70 -20.71 -4.27 1.57
C THR A 70 -22.23 -4.13 1.49
N LYS A 71 -22.84 -4.61 0.41
CA LYS A 71 -24.30 -4.74 0.29
C LYS A 71 -24.75 -6.09 0.83
N ASN A 72 -25.59 -6.06 1.84
CA ASN A 72 -26.22 -7.24 2.41
C ASN A 72 -27.53 -7.52 1.68
N ILE A 73 -27.54 -8.51 0.79
CA ILE A 73 -28.73 -8.89 0.02
C ILE A 73 -29.67 -9.71 0.92
N LYS A 74 -30.93 -9.28 1.02
CA LYS A 74 -31.98 -10.07 1.66
C LYS A 74 -32.49 -11.13 0.67
N CYS A 75 -32.19 -12.39 0.93
CA CYS A 75 -32.77 -13.49 0.16
C CYS A 75 -34.13 -13.90 0.74
N ALA A 76 -35.23 -13.54 0.05
CA ALA A 76 -36.60 -13.81 0.50
C ALA A 76 -36.92 -15.29 0.76
N ARG A 77 -36.13 -16.23 0.20
CA ARG A 77 -36.36 -17.68 0.30
C ARG A 77 -35.61 -18.38 1.42
N VAL A 78 -34.79 -17.69 2.22
CA VAL A 78 -33.91 -18.32 3.21
C VAL A 78 -34.24 -17.82 4.62
N LYS A 79 -34.64 -18.73 5.52
CA LYS A 79 -35.07 -18.39 6.88
C LYS A 79 -33.91 -17.80 7.72
N TRP A 80 -34.17 -16.60 8.23
CA TRP A 80 -33.67 -15.96 9.46
C TRP A 80 -32.17 -15.69 9.72
N ARG A 81 -31.19 -16.21 8.98
CA ARG A 81 -29.77 -15.87 9.28
C ARG A 81 -28.81 -15.72 8.09
N GLN A 82 -29.26 -15.92 6.86
CA GLN A 82 -28.35 -16.13 5.73
C GLN A 82 -28.55 -15.03 4.69
N ARG A 83 -27.66 -14.02 4.72
CA ARG A 83 -27.60 -12.93 3.73
C ARG A 83 -26.35 -13.14 2.87
N VAL A 84 -26.53 -13.17 1.56
CA VAL A 84 -25.39 -13.06 0.64
C VAL A 84 -24.87 -11.62 0.72
N LYS A 85 -23.56 -11.47 0.79
CA LYS A 85 -22.89 -10.18 0.91
C LYS A 85 -22.11 -9.92 -0.37
N LEU A 86 -22.42 -8.82 -1.07
CA LEU A 86 -21.56 -8.31 -2.13
C LEU A 86 -20.60 -7.31 -1.49
N ARG A 87 -19.31 -7.63 -1.48
CA ARG A 87 -18.28 -6.76 -0.90
C ARG A 87 -17.50 -6.10 -2.03
N PHE A 88 -17.54 -4.78 -2.10
CA PHE A 88 -16.81 -4.01 -3.08
C PHE A 88 -15.42 -3.70 -2.53
N VAL A 89 -14.39 -4.12 -3.27
CA VAL A 89 -12.99 -4.05 -2.83
C VAL A 89 -12.17 -3.33 -3.89
N ASP A 90 -11.26 -2.49 -3.42
CA ASP A 90 -10.34 -1.76 -4.27
C ASP A 90 -9.07 -2.58 -4.54
N SER A 91 -8.91 -3.09 -5.76
CA SER A 91 -7.72 -3.85 -6.18
C SER A 91 -6.44 -3.00 -6.15
N PHE A 92 -6.54 -1.66 -6.24
CA PHE A 92 -5.38 -0.76 -6.15
C PHE A 92 -4.75 -0.79 -4.75
N ARG A 93 -5.49 -1.25 -3.73
CA ARG A 93 -4.97 -1.49 -2.37
C ARG A 93 -4.14 -2.76 -2.25
N PHE A 94 -4.11 -3.56 -3.31
CA PHE A 94 -3.27 -4.73 -3.45
C PHE A 94 -2.13 -4.49 -4.43
N LEU A 95 -2.49 -3.90 -5.58
CA LEU A 95 -1.60 -3.67 -6.70
C LEU A 95 -1.64 -2.18 -7.06
N SER A 96 -0.80 -1.38 -6.39
CA SER A 96 -0.84 0.09 -6.42
C SER A 96 -0.14 0.68 -7.64
N THR A 97 -0.52 0.25 -8.83
CA THR A 97 -0.03 0.80 -10.10
C THR A 97 -1.10 0.70 -11.17
N SER A 98 -0.89 1.32 -12.34
CA SER A 98 -1.89 1.34 -13.42
C SER A 98 -2.19 -0.07 -13.95
N LEU A 99 -3.42 -0.25 -14.44
CA LEU A 99 -3.85 -1.50 -15.06
C LEU A 99 -2.94 -1.90 -16.24
N ASP A 100 -2.53 -0.93 -17.08
CA ASP A 100 -1.57 -1.11 -18.17
C ASP A 100 -0.24 -1.72 -17.70
N LYS A 101 0.36 -1.13 -16.66
CA LYS A 101 1.62 -1.64 -16.13
C LYS A 101 1.45 -3.03 -15.55
N LEU A 102 0.34 -3.32 -14.87
CA LEU A 102 0.03 -4.65 -14.35
C LEU A 102 -0.18 -5.68 -15.46
N ALA A 103 -0.89 -5.30 -16.52
CA ALA A 103 -1.10 -6.15 -17.69
C ALA A 103 0.22 -6.48 -18.39
N SER A 104 1.16 -5.52 -18.45
CA SER A 104 2.48 -5.73 -19.07
C SER A 104 3.34 -6.79 -18.38
N PHE A 105 3.03 -7.16 -17.14
CA PHE A 105 3.73 -8.22 -16.40
C PHE A 105 3.15 -9.61 -16.63
N LEU A 106 2.02 -9.73 -17.32
CA LEU A 106 1.38 -11.01 -17.59
C LEU A 106 1.82 -11.56 -18.94
N ASP A 107 2.22 -12.83 -18.93
CA ASP A 107 2.38 -13.62 -20.14
C ASP A 107 1.01 -13.96 -20.75
N GLU A 108 0.97 -14.21 -22.06
CA GLU A 108 -0.27 -14.50 -22.80
C GLU A 108 -1.06 -15.71 -22.26
N ASP A 109 -0.41 -16.71 -21.66
CA ASP A 109 -1.07 -17.88 -21.08
C ASP A 109 -1.81 -17.56 -19.78
N LYS A 110 -1.49 -16.44 -19.15
CA LYS A 110 -2.11 -15.94 -17.92
C LYS A 110 -3.38 -15.13 -18.18
N LEU A 111 -3.63 -14.73 -19.44
CA LEU A 111 -4.78 -13.95 -19.87
C LEU A 111 -6.00 -14.83 -20.16
N ARG A 112 -6.48 -15.57 -19.16
CA ARG A 112 -7.50 -16.62 -19.28
C ARG A 112 -8.91 -16.06 -19.51
N ALA A 113 -9.30 -15.05 -18.73
CA ALA A 113 -10.63 -14.44 -18.75
C ALA A 113 -10.87 -13.66 -20.05
N ILE A 114 -9.91 -12.82 -20.46
CA ILE A 114 -10.02 -12.09 -21.72
C ILE A 114 -9.98 -13.03 -22.91
N ARG A 115 -9.11 -14.06 -22.92
CA ARG A 115 -9.05 -15.06 -24.00
C ARG A 115 -10.32 -15.91 -24.08
N SER A 116 -10.94 -16.25 -22.95
CA SER A 116 -12.24 -16.93 -22.94
C SER A 116 -13.36 -16.04 -23.49
N THR A 117 -13.30 -14.75 -23.24
CA THR A 117 -14.32 -13.78 -23.68
C THR A 117 -14.22 -13.49 -25.18
N PHE A 118 -12.99 -13.44 -25.69
CA PHE A 118 -12.66 -13.13 -27.08
C PHE A 118 -12.08 -14.34 -27.82
N SER A 119 -12.57 -15.55 -27.52
CA SER A 119 -12.03 -16.81 -28.06
C SER A 119 -12.13 -16.97 -29.58
N HIS A 120 -12.92 -16.11 -30.23
CA HIS A 120 -13.13 -16.08 -31.67
C HIS A 120 -12.11 -15.21 -32.42
N LEU A 121 -11.33 -14.40 -31.71
CA LEU A 121 -10.36 -13.50 -32.31
C LEU A 121 -9.10 -14.24 -32.77
N THR A 122 -8.46 -13.70 -33.80
CA THR A 122 -7.12 -14.13 -34.20
C THR A 122 -6.08 -13.68 -33.16
N ALA A 123 -4.89 -14.29 -33.14
CA ALA A 123 -3.83 -13.87 -32.23
C ALA A 123 -3.44 -12.38 -32.41
N SER A 124 -3.44 -11.89 -33.65
CA SER A 124 -3.15 -10.47 -33.94
C SER A 124 -4.23 -9.54 -33.40
N ASP A 125 -5.50 -9.93 -33.48
CA ASP A 125 -6.62 -9.11 -32.99
C ASP A 125 -6.68 -9.15 -31.47
N PHE A 126 -6.39 -10.32 -30.88
CA PHE A 126 -6.26 -10.46 -29.43
C PHE A 126 -5.16 -9.55 -28.87
N ALA A 127 -3.99 -9.53 -29.51
CA ALA A 127 -2.87 -8.67 -29.10
C ALA A 127 -3.23 -7.16 -29.13
N LEU A 128 -4.16 -6.75 -30.01
CA LEU A 128 -4.66 -5.37 -30.02
C LEU A 128 -5.49 -5.05 -28.77
N LEU A 129 -6.25 -6.00 -28.23
CA LEU A 129 -7.07 -5.79 -27.03
C LEU A 129 -6.27 -5.97 -25.73
N THR A 130 -5.13 -6.64 -25.74
CA THR A 130 -4.33 -6.81 -24.52
C THR A 130 -3.42 -5.62 -24.22
N ARG A 131 -3.25 -4.70 -25.17
CA ARG A 131 -2.64 -3.38 -24.92
C ARG A 131 -3.67 -2.48 -24.23
N ASN A 132 -3.20 -1.56 -23.39
CA ASN A 132 -4.07 -0.57 -22.75
C ASN A 132 -4.92 0.18 -23.78
N GLY A 133 -6.22 0.20 -23.52
CA GLY A 133 -7.17 0.90 -24.37
C GLY A 133 -6.93 2.40 -24.32
N VAL A 134 -7.28 3.08 -25.41
CA VAL A 134 -7.14 4.54 -25.53
C VAL A 134 -8.54 5.13 -25.63
N PHE A 135 -8.92 5.92 -24.63
CA PHE A 135 -10.29 6.39 -24.47
C PHE A 135 -10.36 7.85 -24.00
N PRO A 136 -11.14 8.72 -24.66
CA PRO A 136 -11.21 10.14 -24.34
C PRO A 136 -12.24 10.38 -23.21
N LEU A 137 -11.82 10.17 -21.97
CA LEU A 137 -12.70 10.25 -20.80
C LEU A 137 -13.39 11.62 -20.64
N GLU A 138 -12.68 12.71 -20.92
CA GLU A 138 -13.20 14.08 -20.75
C GLU A 138 -14.09 14.54 -21.91
N TYR A 139 -14.01 13.86 -23.05
CA TYR A 139 -14.87 14.14 -24.19
C TYR A 139 -16.32 13.73 -23.93
N ILE A 140 -16.53 12.65 -23.15
CA ILE A 140 -17.86 12.10 -22.89
C ILE A 140 -18.55 12.85 -21.76
N ASP A 141 -19.39 13.81 -22.11
CA ASP A 141 -20.23 14.55 -21.18
C ASP A 141 -21.71 14.14 -21.25
N SER A 142 -22.10 13.40 -22.28
CA SER A 142 -23.50 13.05 -22.52
C SER A 142 -23.67 11.72 -23.26
N ALA A 143 -24.79 11.05 -22.99
CA ALA A 143 -25.14 9.79 -23.67
C ALA A 143 -25.34 9.94 -25.19
N ALA A 144 -25.55 11.17 -25.69
CA ALA A 144 -25.71 11.44 -27.12
C ALA A 144 -24.42 11.15 -27.90
N GLN A 145 -23.25 11.45 -27.31
CA GLN A 145 -21.96 11.21 -27.96
C GLN A 145 -21.68 9.73 -28.19
N LEU A 146 -22.28 8.83 -27.39
CA LEU A 146 -22.20 7.38 -27.63
C LEU A 146 -22.84 6.94 -28.95
N THR A 147 -23.67 7.77 -29.58
CA THR A 147 -24.29 7.48 -30.87
C THR A 147 -23.48 7.99 -32.07
N GLU A 148 -22.38 8.71 -31.82
CA GLU A 148 -21.49 9.20 -32.88
C GLU A 148 -20.87 8.02 -33.64
N THR A 149 -20.79 8.15 -34.95
CA THR A 149 -20.37 7.07 -35.87
C THR A 149 -18.93 7.21 -36.35
N GLU A 150 -18.23 8.22 -35.87
CA GLU A 150 -16.84 8.50 -36.18
C GLU A 150 -16.02 8.56 -34.89
N LEU A 151 -14.75 8.18 -34.97
CA LEU A 151 -13.83 8.35 -33.84
C LEU A 151 -13.54 9.85 -33.68
N PRO A 152 -13.63 10.42 -32.47
CA PRO A 152 -13.30 11.82 -32.22
C PRO A 152 -11.87 12.15 -32.64
N SER A 153 -11.61 13.41 -32.98
CA SER A 153 -10.25 13.85 -33.33
C SER A 153 -9.28 13.65 -32.17
N ARG A 154 -7.98 13.56 -32.48
CA ARG A 154 -6.92 13.40 -31.47
C ARG A 154 -6.97 14.47 -30.36
N ASP A 155 -7.34 15.70 -30.70
CA ASP A 155 -7.46 16.80 -29.73
C ASP A 155 -8.54 16.54 -28.66
N ALA A 156 -9.57 15.74 -28.99
CA ALA A 156 -10.61 15.33 -28.04
C ALA A 156 -10.11 14.33 -26.98
N PHE A 157 -8.92 13.74 -27.15
CA PHE A 157 -8.28 12.84 -26.19
C PHE A 157 -7.36 13.58 -25.21
N TYR A 158 -7.59 14.89 -25.01
CA TYR A 158 -6.91 15.65 -23.97
C TYR A 158 -7.26 15.11 -22.57
N SER A 159 -6.25 15.03 -21.69
CA SER A 159 -6.46 14.73 -20.27
C SER A 159 -5.95 15.87 -19.39
N SER A 160 -6.84 16.43 -18.59
CA SER A 160 -6.52 17.38 -17.51
C SER A 160 -5.63 16.78 -16.42
N LEU A 161 -5.58 15.44 -16.30
CA LEU A 161 -4.76 14.74 -15.31
C LEU A 161 -3.27 14.79 -15.66
N SER A 162 -2.93 14.57 -16.94
CA SER A 162 -1.56 14.69 -17.45
C SER A 162 -1.26 16.08 -18.03
N ASN A 163 -2.28 16.89 -18.27
CA ASN A 163 -2.22 18.14 -19.02
C ASN A 163 -1.59 17.96 -20.41
N GLU A 164 -1.88 16.82 -21.05
CA GLU A 164 -1.31 16.41 -22.33
C GLU A 164 -2.40 15.82 -23.24
N ILE A 165 -2.17 15.94 -24.55
CA ILE A 165 -2.96 15.23 -25.57
C ILE A 165 -2.32 13.85 -25.76
N VAL A 166 -3.15 12.84 -26.03
CA VAL A 166 -2.71 11.49 -26.36
C VAL A 166 -1.56 11.47 -27.39
N SER A 167 -0.64 10.51 -27.25
CA SER A 167 0.45 10.33 -28.20
C SER A 167 -0.07 9.94 -29.58
N GLU A 168 0.71 10.23 -30.64
CA GLU A 168 0.33 9.84 -32.01
C GLU A 168 0.19 8.32 -32.14
N ALA A 169 1.11 7.55 -31.54
CA ALA A 169 1.10 6.09 -31.55
C ALA A 169 -0.09 5.48 -30.77
N ASP A 170 -0.61 6.16 -29.75
CA ASP A 170 -1.81 5.73 -29.02
C ASP A 170 -3.09 6.08 -29.79
N TYR A 171 -3.13 7.23 -30.46
CA TYR A 171 -4.26 7.59 -31.32
C TYR A 171 -4.36 6.67 -32.55
N GLU A 172 -3.24 6.38 -33.23
CA GLU A 172 -3.19 5.39 -34.32
C GLU A 172 -3.66 4.00 -33.86
N HIS A 173 -3.37 3.64 -32.60
CA HIS A 173 -3.86 2.41 -32.00
C HIS A 173 -5.39 2.42 -31.85
N ALA A 174 -5.97 3.51 -31.34
CA ALA A 174 -7.42 3.69 -31.26
C ALA A 174 -8.10 3.57 -32.64
N GLU A 175 -7.54 4.23 -33.67
CA GLU A 175 -8.03 4.14 -35.05
C GLU A 175 -7.93 2.72 -35.62
N THR A 176 -6.88 1.99 -35.24
CA THR A 176 -6.69 0.60 -35.65
C THR A 176 -7.73 -0.29 -35.01
N VAL A 177 -7.98 -0.15 -33.70
CA VAL A 177 -9.02 -0.90 -32.98
C VAL A 177 -10.40 -0.59 -33.57
N TRP A 178 -10.73 0.69 -33.76
CA TRP A 178 -12.00 1.13 -34.35
C TRP A 178 -12.29 0.44 -35.68
N ARG A 179 -11.31 0.47 -36.60
CA ARG A 179 -11.44 -0.14 -37.94
C ARG A 179 -11.42 -1.67 -37.89
N ARG A 180 -10.55 -2.26 -37.08
CA ARG A 180 -10.31 -3.71 -37.08
C ARG A 180 -11.48 -4.50 -36.47
N PHE A 181 -12.17 -3.92 -35.50
CA PHE A 181 -13.32 -4.52 -34.82
C PHE A 181 -14.67 -4.09 -35.40
N ASP A 182 -14.68 -3.41 -36.55
CA ASP A 182 -15.90 -2.93 -37.24
C ASP A 182 -16.84 -2.16 -36.30
N VAL A 183 -16.26 -1.26 -35.49
CA VAL A 183 -16.99 -0.46 -34.51
C VAL A 183 -17.86 0.56 -35.23
N ARG A 184 -19.16 0.54 -34.96
CA ARG A 184 -20.14 1.36 -35.70
C ARG A 184 -20.43 2.69 -35.06
N ASN A 185 -20.27 2.76 -33.75
CA ASN A 185 -20.52 3.95 -32.97
C ASN A 185 -19.66 3.96 -31.71
N PHE A 186 -19.59 5.13 -31.09
CA PHE A 186 -18.75 5.37 -29.94
C PHE A 186 -19.20 4.58 -28.69
N GLY A 187 -20.47 4.23 -28.59
CA GLY A 187 -21.01 3.33 -27.57
C GLY A 187 -20.44 1.91 -27.69
N GLU A 188 -20.37 1.35 -28.90
CA GLU A 188 -19.73 0.05 -29.15
C GLU A 188 -18.22 0.10 -28.84
N TYR A 189 -17.54 1.22 -29.14
CA TYR A 189 -16.14 1.43 -28.74
C TYR A 189 -15.97 1.42 -27.22
N SER A 190 -16.84 2.14 -26.51
CA SER A 190 -16.88 2.20 -25.05
C SER A 190 -17.12 0.83 -24.42
N ASP A 191 -18.08 0.06 -24.95
CA ASP A 191 -18.36 -1.29 -24.47
C ASP A 191 -17.15 -2.22 -24.69
N LEU A 192 -16.49 -2.14 -25.85
CA LEU A 192 -15.28 -2.91 -26.12
C LEU A 192 -14.14 -2.53 -25.17
N TYR A 193 -13.91 -1.23 -24.98
CA TYR A 193 -12.91 -0.67 -24.06
C TYR A 193 -13.15 -1.16 -22.62
N LEU A 194 -14.35 -0.90 -22.07
CA LEU A 194 -14.70 -1.26 -20.69
C LEU A 194 -14.66 -2.77 -20.46
N LYS A 195 -15.15 -3.56 -21.42
CA LYS A 195 -15.13 -5.02 -21.32
C LYS A 195 -13.71 -5.55 -21.31
N THR A 196 -12.82 -4.96 -22.11
CA THR A 196 -11.40 -5.31 -22.14
C THR A 196 -10.74 -5.00 -20.80
N ASP A 197 -10.93 -3.78 -20.27
CA ASP A 197 -10.39 -3.36 -18.97
C ASP A 197 -10.86 -4.28 -17.82
N VAL A 198 -12.15 -4.62 -17.78
CA VAL A 198 -12.71 -5.50 -16.74
C VAL A 198 -12.14 -6.93 -16.84
N MET A 199 -11.97 -7.46 -18.04
CA MET A 199 -11.40 -8.81 -18.22
C MET A 199 -9.91 -8.83 -17.90
N LEU A 200 -9.15 -7.78 -18.27
CA LEU A 200 -7.75 -7.64 -17.88
C LEU A 200 -7.60 -7.55 -16.36
N LEU A 201 -8.44 -6.77 -15.69
CA LEU A 201 -8.45 -6.69 -14.23
C LEU A 201 -8.73 -8.06 -13.59
N ALA A 202 -9.68 -8.82 -14.15
CA ALA A 202 -9.96 -10.17 -13.69
C ALA A 202 -8.73 -11.07 -13.84
N ASP A 203 -8.07 -11.06 -15.00
CA ASP A 203 -6.85 -11.85 -15.21
C ASP A 203 -5.73 -11.43 -14.25
N ILE A 204 -5.45 -10.14 -14.11
CA ILE A 204 -4.44 -9.62 -13.18
C ILE A 204 -4.71 -10.08 -11.75
N PHE A 205 -5.94 -9.93 -11.28
CA PHE A 205 -6.25 -10.26 -9.89
C PHE A 205 -6.33 -11.76 -9.63
N GLU A 206 -6.83 -12.56 -10.58
CA GLU A 206 -6.81 -14.04 -10.46
C GLU A 206 -5.37 -14.57 -10.46
N ASN A 207 -4.47 -14.03 -11.30
CA ASN A 207 -3.06 -14.41 -11.26
C ASN A 207 -2.40 -14.03 -9.93
N PHE A 208 -2.71 -12.85 -9.40
CA PHE A 208 -2.25 -12.45 -8.08
C PHE A 208 -2.77 -13.39 -6.98
N ARG A 209 -4.04 -13.82 -7.05
CA ARG A 209 -4.63 -14.81 -6.13
C ARG A 209 -3.94 -16.17 -6.21
N ASP A 210 -3.68 -16.67 -7.42
CA ASP A 210 -2.96 -17.92 -7.65
C ASP A 210 -1.59 -17.87 -6.98
N VAL A 211 -0.79 -16.82 -7.25
CA VAL A 211 0.55 -16.64 -6.66
C VAL A 211 0.51 -16.54 -5.12
N CYS A 212 -0.43 -15.77 -4.57
CA CYS A 212 -0.60 -15.61 -3.13
C CYS A 212 -0.98 -16.93 -2.45
N THR A 213 -1.91 -17.67 -3.06
CA THR A 213 -2.35 -18.97 -2.55
C THR A 213 -1.22 -19.99 -2.58
N ASP A 214 -0.46 -20.04 -3.67
CA ASP A 214 0.69 -20.95 -3.82
C ASP A 214 1.83 -20.61 -2.85
N SER A 215 2.07 -19.31 -2.62
CA SER A 215 3.20 -18.85 -1.80
C SER A 215 2.93 -18.89 -0.30
N TYR A 216 1.69 -18.57 0.12
CA TYR A 216 1.36 -18.35 1.54
C TYR A 216 0.15 -19.15 2.03
N GLY A 217 -0.57 -19.86 1.15
CA GLY A 217 -1.78 -20.62 1.52
C GLY A 217 -2.99 -19.76 1.86
N LEU A 218 -2.94 -18.45 1.57
CA LEU A 218 -4.00 -17.49 1.86
C LEU A 218 -4.52 -16.86 0.56
N ASP A 219 -5.84 -16.75 0.44
CA ASP A 219 -6.47 -16.09 -0.69
C ASP A 219 -6.65 -14.58 -0.40
N PRO A 220 -6.00 -13.67 -1.17
CA PRO A 220 -6.11 -12.24 -0.94
C PRO A 220 -7.53 -11.71 -1.16
N ALA A 221 -8.42 -12.45 -1.83
CA ALA A 221 -9.82 -12.06 -2.01
C ALA A 221 -10.65 -12.03 -0.71
N HIS A 222 -10.09 -12.56 0.39
CA HIS A 222 -10.71 -12.48 1.71
C HIS A 222 -10.33 -11.22 2.51
N TYR A 223 -9.42 -10.39 1.97
CA TYR A 223 -8.88 -9.21 2.62
C TYR A 223 -9.39 -7.93 1.99
N TYR A 224 -9.17 -6.80 2.67
CA TYR A 224 -9.47 -5.46 2.14
C TYR A 224 -8.25 -4.78 1.51
N THR A 225 -7.05 -5.13 1.95
CA THR A 225 -5.79 -4.50 1.53
C THR A 225 -4.62 -5.48 1.61
N LEU A 226 -3.53 -5.18 0.88
CA LEU A 226 -2.30 -5.97 0.95
C LEU A 226 -1.66 -5.97 2.36
N PRO A 227 -1.56 -4.86 3.11
CA PRO A 227 -0.98 -4.90 4.46
C PRO A 227 -1.71 -5.86 5.42
N GLY A 228 -3.05 -5.92 5.34
CA GLY A 228 -3.83 -6.87 6.13
C GLY A 228 -3.57 -8.32 5.71
N TYR A 229 -3.47 -8.56 4.40
CA TYR A 229 -3.08 -9.87 3.86
C TYR A 229 -1.67 -10.29 4.30
N THR A 230 -0.68 -9.40 4.17
CA THR A 230 0.72 -9.71 4.51
C THR A 230 0.91 -9.91 6.00
N TRP A 231 0.11 -9.24 6.84
CA TRP A 231 0.10 -9.46 8.28
C TRP A 231 -0.33 -10.88 8.63
N ASP A 232 -1.46 -11.35 8.10
CA ASP A 232 -1.94 -12.71 8.33
C ASP A 232 -1.02 -13.76 7.69
N ALA A 233 -0.44 -13.47 6.52
CA ALA A 233 0.58 -14.32 5.91
C ALA A 233 1.83 -14.48 6.80
N MET A 234 2.27 -13.40 7.44
CA MET A 234 3.37 -13.44 8.40
C MET A 234 3.01 -14.29 9.63
N LEU A 235 1.81 -14.14 10.18
CA LEU A 235 1.35 -14.93 11.33
C LEU A 235 1.27 -16.43 10.99
N GLU A 236 0.71 -16.79 9.84
CA GLU A 236 0.59 -18.18 9.39
C GLU A 236 1.98 -18.80 9.15
N HIS A 237 2.88 -18.06 8.49
CA HIS A 237 4.22 -18.54 8.17
C HIS A 237 5.07 -18.75 9.42
N THR A 238 5.05 -17.80 10.37
CA THR A 238 5.88 -17.83 11.57
C THR A 238 5.26 -18.63 12.72
N ASN A 239 3.94 -18.84 12.70
CA ASN A 239 3.16 -19.39 13.81
C ASN A 239 3.35 -18.63 15.14
N VAL A 240 3.81 -17.37 15.07
CA VAL A 240 4.05 -16.55 16.25
C VAL A 240 2.73 -16.17 16.90
N ARG A 241 2.72 -16.11 18.24
CA ARG A 241 1.62 -15.55 19.02
C ARG A 241 2.06 -14.20 19.57
N LEU A 242 1.48 -13.14 19.04
CA LEU A 242 1.73 -11.79 19.50
C LEU A 242 0.86 -11.51 20.72
N GLU A 243 1.47 -11.11 21.83
CA GLU A 243 0.77 -10.58 22.98
C GLU A 243 0.30 -9.16 22.70
N LEU A 244 -0.90 -8.83 23.16
CA LEU A 244 -1.42 -7.47 23.09
C LEU A 244 -1.08 -6.72 24.38
N LEU A 245 -0.60 -5.49 24.25
CA LEU A 245 -0.48 -4.60 25.41
C LEU A 245 -1.87 -4.32 25.99
N THR A 246 -2.10 -4.71 27.24
CA THR A 246 -3.35 -4.46 27.95
C THR A 246 -3.27 -3.25 28.89
N ASP A 247 -2.07 -2.80 29.22
CA ASP A 247 -1.82 -1.61 30.03
C ASP A 247 -1.75 -0.36 29.14
N ILE A 248 -2.62 0.61 29.41
CA ILE A 248 -2.67 1.87 28.67
C ILE A 248 -1.38 2.68 28.80
N ASP A 249 -0.70 2.61 29.95
CA ASP A 249 0.54 3.35 30.18
C ASP A 249 1.67 2.77 29.32
N MET A 250 1.72 1.44 29.14
CA MET A 250 2.66 0.80 28.21
C MET A 250 2.38 1.23 26.77
N VAL A 251 1.10 1.25 26.36
CA VAL A 251 0.72 1.69 25.01
C VAL A 251 1.19 3.13 24.77
N LEU A 252 0.87 4.05 25.67
CA LEU A 252 1.28 5.46 25.56
C LEU A 252 2.81 5.63 25.59
N PHE A 253 3.50 4.81 26.39
CA PHE A 253 4.96 4.80 26.47
C PHE A 253 5.59 4.38 25.13
N ILE A 254 5.12 3.29 24.54
CA ILE A 254 5.57 2.79 23.23
C ILE A 254 5.24 3.80 22.13
N GLU A 255 4.00 4.30 22.08
CA GLU A 255 3.59 5.31 21.09
C GLU A 255 4.47 6.57 21.13
N ARG A 256 4.85 7.02 22.33
CA ARG A 256 5.78 8.12 22.52
C ARG A 256 7.21 7.77 22.09
N GLY A 257 7.58 6.50 22.00
CA GLY A 257 8.85 6.02 21.46
C GLY A 257 8.89 5.86 19.94
N ILE A 258 7.74 5.74 19.26
CA ILE A 258 7.69 5.54 17.80
C ILE A 258 8.24 6.76 17.06
N ARG A 259 9.20 6.52 16.16
CA ARG A 259 9.77 7.52 15.24
C ARG A 259 9.60 7.03 13.81
N GLY A 260 9.38 7.96 12.89
CA GLY A 260 9.35 7.66 11.46
C GLY A 260 10.76 7.60 10.86
N GLY A 261 10.83 7.38 9.55
CA GLY A 261 12.08 7.46 8.80
C GLY A 261 12.73 8.84 8.94
N LEU A 262 14.05 8.85 9.11
CA LEU A 262 14.81 10.09 9.21
C LEU A 262 14.99 10.71 7.82
N SER A 263 14.63 11.98 7.69
CA SER A 263 14.87 12.77 6.48
C SER A 263 15.53 14.09 6.87
N GLN A 264 16.80 14.24 6.51
CA GLN A 264 17.62 15.40 6.85
C GLN A 264 18.39 15.89 5.62
N CYS A 265 18.52 17.20 5.49
CA CYS A 265 19.34 17.87 4.49
C CYS A 265 20.40 18.71 5.23
N SER A 266 21.60 18.17 5.37
CA SER A 266 22.70 18.79 6.12
C SER A 266 23.46 19.84 5.26
N ASN A 267 23.56 19.59 3.96
CA ASN A 267 24.03 20.56 2.97
C ASN A 267 22.92 20.89 1.96
N ARG A 268 22.62 22.19 1.79
CA ARG A 268 21.51 22.65 0.92
C ARG A 268 21.75 22.41 -0.55
N TYR A 269 23.01 22.50 -0.99
CA TYR A 269 23.37 22.35 -2.39
C TYR A 269 24.79 21.80 -2.52
N ALA A 270 24.93 20.77 -3.34
CA ALA A 270 26.21 20.26 -3.77
C ALA A 270 26.14 20.01 -5.28
N ARG A 271 27.19 20.38 -5.99
CA ARG A 271 27.36 20.11 -7.42
C ARG A 271 28.66 19.33 -7.60
N ALA A 272 28.61 18.24 -8.34
CA ALA A 272 29.81 17.51 -8.73
C ALA A 272 30.65 18.37 -9.69
N ASN A 273 31.96 18.40 -9.47
CA ASN A 273 32.94 19.07 -10.31
C ASN A 273 33.98 18.02 -10.74
N ASN A 274 33.69 17.26 -11.80
CA ASN A 274 34.61 16.24 -12.29
C ASN A 274 34.67 16.25 -13.83
N ARG A 275 35.67 15.54 -14.38
CA ARG A 275 35.98 15.49 -15.82
C ARG A 275 34.86 14.97 -16.72
N TYR A 276 33.84 14.34 -16.17
CA TYR A 276 32.71 13.79 -16.95
C TYR A 276 31.57 14.80 -17.14
N MET A 277 31.64 15.98 -16.49
CA MET A 277 30.62 17.03 -16.63
C MET A 277 30.84 17.83 -17.91
N SER A 278 29.81 17.93 -18.76
CA SER A 278 29.84 18.65 -20.05
C SER A 278 30.17 20.14 -19.91
N ASP A 279 29.83 20.74 -18.78
CA ASP A 279 29.90 22.19 -18.56
C ASP A 279 31.23 22.65 -17.93
N ARG A 280 32.24 21.78 -17.82
CA ARG A 280 33.53 22.11 -17.18
C ARG A 280 34.32 23.21 -17.92
N SER A 281 33.96 23.53 -19.17
CA SER A 281 34.66 24.52 -20.01
C SER A 281 34.27 25.98 -19.75
N SER A 282 33.30 26.27 -18.88
CA SER A 282 32.81 27.64 -18.64
C SER A 282 33.11 28.19 -17.22
N SER A 283 33.74 27.40 -16.34
CA SER A 283 34.15 27.85 -15.02
C SER A 283 35.56 28.48 -15.05
N SER A 284 35.72 29.62 -14.37
CA SER A 284 37.00 30.35 -14.21
C SER A 284 38.14 29.44 -13.74
N SER A 285 39.36 29.76 -14.16
CA SER A 285 40.60 28.96 -14.02
C SER A 285 40.96 28.47 -12.61
N GLU A 286 40.31 28.95 -11.54
CA GLU A 286 40.50 28.49 -10.16
C GLU A 286 39.64 27.26 -9.79
N ASP A 287 38.46 27.10 -10.40
CA ASP A 287 37.52 25.97 -10.17
C ASP A 287 37.98 24.65 -10.82
N ALA A 288 39.00 24.70 -11.68
CA ALA A 288 39.52 23.51 -12.34
C ALA A 288 40.45 22.65 -11.44
N SER A 289 40.82 23.14 -10.25
CA SER A 289 41.90 22.61 -9.43
C SER A 289 41.51 21.48 -8.47
N TYR A 290 40.22 21.25 -8.20
CA TYR A 290 39.74 20.15 -7.34
C TYR A 290 38.65 19.34 -8.05
N GLU A 291 38.78 18.01 -8.02
CA GLU A 291 37.72 17.11 -8.51
C GLU A 291 36.77 16.73 -7.36
N SER A 292 35.47 16.90 -7.56
CA SER A 292 34.41 16.45 -6.64
C SER A 292 33.40 15.53 -7.34
N TYR A 293 32.98 14.51 -6.62
CA TYR A 293 32.03 13.50 -7.06
C TYR A 293 30.88 13.44 -6.07
N LEU A 294 29.67 13.16 -6.57
CA LEU A 294 28.52 12.86 -5.73
C LEU A 294 28.30 11.35 -5.76
N MET A 295 28.17 10.76 -4.58
CA MET A 295 27.87 9.34 -4.42
C MET A 295 26.45 9.19 -3.87
N TYR A 296 25.71 8.25 -4.44
CA TYR A 296 24.37 7.88 -3.96
C TYR A 296 24.43 6.48 -3.38
N TYR A 297 23.98 6.34 -2.14
CA TYR A 297 23.85 5.07 -1.45
C TYR A 297 22.38 4.83 -1.14
N ASP A 298 21.90 3.64 -1.46
CA ASP A 298 20.58 3.17 -1.07
C ASP A 298 20.72 1.78 -0.45
N VAL A 299 20.04 1.59 0.68
CA VAL A 299 20.06 0.31 1.40
C VAL A 299 18.90 -0.53 0.88
N ASN A 300 19.25 -1.61 0.19
CA ASN A 300 18.27 -2.57 -0.32
C ASN A 300 17.40 -3.11 0.83
N ASN A 301 16.11 -2.81 0.77
CA ASN A 301 15.09 -3.37 1.67
C ASN A 301 15.35 -3.14 3.17
N LEU A 302 15.70 -1.90 3.53
CA LEU A 302 16.06 -1.47 4.90
C LEU A 302 15.14 -2.01 6.01
N TYR A 303 13.83 -1.88 5.86
CA TYR A 303 12.88 -2.30 6.90
C TYR A 303 12.79 -3.81 7.05
N VAL A 304 12.86 -4.58 5.95
CA VAL A 304 12.81 -6.05 6.04
C VAL A 304 14.07 -6.61 6.68
N TRP A 305 15.23 -5.99 6.40
CA TRP A 305 16.45 -6.31 7.13
C TRP A 305 16.27 -6.05 8.64
N ALA A 306 15.74 -4.88 9.02
CA ALA A 306 15.46 -4.56 10.42
C ALA A 306 14.42 -5.51 11.05
N MET A 307 13.45 -6.00 10.28
CA MET A 307 12.46 -6.99 10.73
C MET A 307 13.01 -8.42 10.85
N SER A 308 14.20 -8.68 10.29
CA SER A 308 14.89 -9.97 10.44
C SER A 308 15.68 -10.06 11.75
N GLU A 309 15.83 -8.94 12.46
CA GLU A 309 16.44 -8.88 13.78
C GLU A 309 15.45 -9.33 14.87
N PRO A 310 15.93 -9.68 16.08
CA PRO A 310 15.05 -9.97 17.21
C PRO A 310 14.11 -8.79 17.53
N LEU A 311 12.80 -9.06 17.49
CA LEU A 311 11.73 -8.10 17.77
C LEU A 311 10.89 -8.52 18.99
N PRO A 312 10.37 -7.57 19.77
CA PRO A 312 9.49 -7.88 20.90
C PRO A 312 8.15 -8.43 20.41
N TYR A 313 7.67 -9.50 21.02
CA TYR A 313 6.39 -10.14 20.65
C TYR A 313 5.52 -10.54 21.85
N GLY A 314 6.05 -10.56 23.08
CA GLY A 314 5.30 -10.92 24.29
C GLY A 314 6.09 -10.81 25.59
N ASP A 315 5.46 -11.26 26.67
CA ASP A 315 5.86 -11.15 28.07
C ASP A 315 6.11 -9.70 28.51
N PHE A 316 5.21 -8.80 28.11
CA PHE A 316 5.35 -7.37 28.40
C PHE A 316 5.08 -7.07 29.88
N HIS A 317 6.07 -6.52 30.58
CA HIS A 317 5.93 -6.09 31.97
C HIS A 317 6.81 -4.88 32.27
N TRP A 318 6.39 -4.08 33.25
CA TRP A 318 7.24 -3.04 33.82
C TRP A 318 8.29 -3.67 34.71
N LEU A 319 9.52 -3.14 34.64
CA LEU A 319 10.53 -3.43 35.65
C LEU A 319 10.20 -2.67 36.94
N ASP A 320 10.49 -3.29 38.08
CA ASP A 320 10.45 -2.58 39.36
C ASP A 320 11.71 -1.72 39.57
N ASP A 321 11.66 -0.84 40.57
CA ASP A 321 12.77 0.07 40.87
C ASP A 321 14.08 -0.68 41.18
N THR A 322 14.01 -1.90 41.73
CA THR A 322 15.19 -2.69 42.09
C THR A 322 15.85 -3.27 40.84
N ASP A 323 15.04 -3.78 39.91
CA ASP A 323 15.50 -4.31 38.63
C ASP A 323 16.06 -3.20 37.75
N ILE A 324 15.45 -2.01 37.76
CA ILE A 324 15.96 -0.83 37.05
C ILE A 324 17.35 -0.45 37.58
N LEU A 325 17.55 -0.41 38.90
CA LEU A 325 18.84 -0.07 39.51
C LEU A 325 19.95 -1.10 39.22
N ARG A 326 19.58 -2.35 38.91
CA ARG A 326 20.52 -3.43 38.58
C ARG A 326 20.78 -3.57 37.08
N LEU A 327 19.99 -2.90 36.24
CA LEU A 327 20.07 -3.03 34.80
C LEU A 327 21.31 -2.30 34.26
N ASP A 328 22.33 -3.08 33.87
CA ASP A 328 23.41 -2.56 33.02
C ASP A 328 23.03 -2.76 31.54
N VAL A 329 22.48 -1.71 30.94
CA VAL A 329 22.05 -1.71 29.53
C VAL A 329 23.21 -2.01 28.58
N THR A 330 24.45 -1.68 28.93
CA THR A 330 25.62 -1.89 28.05
C THR A 330 26.03 -3.37 27.94
N SER A 331 25.63 -4.17 28.93
CA SER A 331 25.91 -5.61 28.98
C SER A 331 24.89 -6.48 28.22
N VAL A 332 23.73 -5.92 27.84
CA VAL A 332 22.64 -6.67 27.21
C VAL A 332 23.00 -7.06 25.78
N SER A 333 22.98 -8.35 25.45
CA SER A 333 23.26 -8.84 24.10
C SER A 333 22.17 -8.40 23.10
N PRO A 334 22.52 -8.00 21.86
CA PRO A 334 21.55 -7.69 20.79
C PRO A 334 20.61 -8.85 20.41
N ILE A 335 21.02 -10.09 20.70
CA ILE A 335 20.26 -11.32 20.46
C ILE A 335 19.69 -11.93 21.74
N SER A 336 19.66 -11.15 22.82
CA SER A 336 19.04 -11.56 24.08
C SER A 336 17.57 -11.91 23.85
N ALA A 337 17.09 -12.94 24.57
CA ALA A 337 15.68 -13.32 24.58
C ALA A 337 14.80 -12.21 25.20
N ILE A 338 15.38 -11.37 26.06
CA ILE A 338 14.72 -10.25 26.72
C ILE A 338 15.36 -8.95 26.23
N GLY A 339 14.54 -8.02 25.75
CA GLY A 339 14.94 -6.67 25.36
C GLY A 339 14.28 -5.61 26.23
N TYR A 340 14.80 -4.39 26.18
CA TYR A 340 14.34 -3.27 27.00
C TYR A 340 14.02 -2.03 26.17
N ILE A 341 12.98 -1.31 26.56
CA ILE A 341 12.66 0.03 26.06
C ILE A 341 12.62 0.94 27.28
N LEU A 342 13.43 2.00 27.28
CA LEU A 342 13.74 2.79 28.46
C LEU A 342 13.33 4.24 28.23
N GLU A 343 12.83 4.92 29.28
CA GLU A 343 12.75 6.38 29.35
C GLU A 343 14.01 6.87 30.04
N VAL A 344 14.83 7.66 29.35
CA VAL A 344 16.12 8.13 29.86
C VAL A 344 16.33 9.61 29.57
N ASP A 345 17.13 10.25 30.41
CA ASP A 345 17.74 11.54 30.12
C ASP A 345 19.13 11.29 29.50
N ILE A 346 19.41 11.92 28.36
CA ILE A 346 20.64 11.73 27.58
C ILE A 346 21.31 13.09 27.40
N ALA A 347 22.53 13.23 27.91
CA ALA A 347 23.38 14.38 27.65
C ALA A 347 24.03 14.27 26.27
N TYR A 348 24.09 15.39 25.55
CA TYR A 348 24.73 15.52 24.25
C TYR A 348 25.93 16.47 24.34
N PRO A 349 27.15 15.93 24.53
CA PRO A 349 28.34 16.74 24.74
C PRO A 349 28.68 17.62 23.52
N HIS A 350 29.10 18.85 23.79
CA HIS A 350 29.38 19.85 22.74
C HIS A 350 30.53 19.42 21.82
N GLU A 351 31.51 18.69 22.35
CA GLU A 351 32.63 18.14 21.60
C GLU A 351 32.23 17.15 20.50
N LEU A 352 31.03 16.57 20.56
CA LEU A 352 30.51 15.65 19.55
C LEU A 352 29.72 16.35 18.44
N HIS A 353 29.44 17.65 18.59
CA HIS A 353 28.53 18.36 17.68
C HIS A 353 29.00 18.35 16.24
N ASP A 354 30.29 18.61 16.01
CA ASP A 354 30.85 18.63 14.65
C ASP A 354 30.84 17.24 14.01
N ALA A 355 31.19 16.20 14.79
CA ALA A 355 31.22 14.82 14.32
C ALA A 355 29.82 14.28 13.99
N HIS A 356 28.80 14.73 14.70
CA HIS A 356 27.42 14.25 14.55
C HIS A 356 26.50 15.21 13.80
N ALA A 357 27.00 16.34 13.29
CA ALA A 357 26.20 17.39 12.66
C ALA A 357 25.31 16.87 11.52
N ASP A 358 25.84 15.94 10.73
CA ASP A 358 25.14 15.40 9.57
C ASP A 358 24.06 14.38 9.91
N LEU A 359 24.25 13.63 11.00
CA LEU A 359 23.32 12.58 11.43
C LEU A 359 23.20 12.50 12.97
N PRO A 360 22.58 13.50 13.63
CA PRO A 360 22.41 13.49 15.07
C PRO A 360 21.59 12.31 15.58
N PHE A 361 22.04 11.68 16.67
CA PHE A 361 21.29 10.67 17.42
C PHE A 361 20.02 11.22 18.07
N CYS A 362 19.11 10.30 18.40
CA CYS A 362 17.89 10.55 19.18
C CYS A 362 16.98 11.67 18.64
N PRO A 363 16.46 11.55 17.40
CA PRO A 363 15.58 12.58 16.85
C PRO A 363 14.28 12.70 17.65
N THR A 364 13.73 13.92 17.74
CA THR A 364 12.55 14.26 18.53
C THR A 364 11.41 14.78 17.67
N ARG A 365 10.16 14.51 18.06
CA ARG A 365 8.98 14.97 17.33
C ARG A 365 8.48 16.29 17.93
N GLU A 366 8.97 17.40 17.38
CA GLU A 366 8.77 18.75 17.93
C GLU A 366 8.34 19.73 16.83
N CYS A 367 7.77 20.86 17.24
CA CYS A 367 7.55 21.96 16.31
C CYS A 367 8.89 22.59 15.96
N PRO A 368 9.19 22.84 14.67
CA PRO A 368 10.38 23.59 14.30
C PRO A 368 10.39 24.97 14.99
N PRO A 369 11.56 25.56 15.27
CA PRO A 369 11.66 26.91 15.82
C PRO A 369 10.83 27.91 15.00
N ALA A 370 10.07 28.78 15.67
CA ALA A 370 9.13 29.71 15.03
C ALA A 370 9.79 30.61 13.96
N GLU A 371 11.07 30.91 14.12
CA GLU A 371 11.88 31.68 13.16
C GLU A 371 12.12 30.95 11.83
N ARG A 372 12.02 29.62 11.81
CA ARG A 372 12.35 28.76 10.66
C ARG A 372 11.13 28.07 10.04
N SER A 373 9.95 28.16 10.65
CA SER A 373 8.73 27.57 10.08
C SER A 373 7.47 28.35 10.46
N ARG A 374 6.66 28.68 9.45
CA ARG A 374 5.31 29.26 9.63
C ARG A 374 4.24 28.22 9.99
N SER A 375 4.59 26.94 10.07
CA SER A 375 3.64 25.85 10.36
C SER A 375 3.84 25.32 11.78
N ASN A 376 2.75 25.18 12.54
CA ASN A 376 2.73 24.55 13.86
C ASN A 376 2.72 23.01 13.80
N ASN A 377 3.11 22.42 12.67
CA ASN A 377 3.13 20.98 12.49
C ASN A 377 4.40 20.40 13.11
N LYS A 378 4.24 19.43 14.01
CA LYS A 378 5.37 18.68 14.58
C LYS A 378 6.11 17.94 13.47
N LYS A 379 7.43 18.08 13.42
CA LYS A 379 8.33 17.36 12.52
C LYS A 379 9.30 16.51 13.33
N LEU A 380 9.88 15.51 12.69
CA LEU A 380 11.00 14.77 13.27
C LEU A 380 12.26 15.62 13.12
N LEU A 381 12.77 16.14 14.23
CA LEU A 381 13.93 17.03 14.29
C LEU A 381 15.15 16.26 14.76
N THR A 382 16.25 16.38 14.03
CA THR A 382 17.58 15.96 14.46
C THR A 382 18.27 17.14 15.13
N THR A 383 18.44 17.06 16.44
CA THR A 383 19.06 18.12 17.23
C THR A 383 20.21 17.56 18.05
N LEU A 384 21.27 18.34 18.20
CA LEU A 384 22.42 18.05 19.05
C LEU A 384 22.20 18.53 20.50
N ARG A 385 20.94 18.58 20.95
CA ARG A 385 20.57 19.01 22.31
C ARG A 385 20.53 17.81 23.25
N ASP A 386 20.63 18.07 24.54
CA ASP A 386 20.24 17.09 25.55
C ASP A 386 18.80 16.64 25.31
N LYS A 387 18.52 15.39 25.68
CA LYS A 387 17.22 14.76 25.55
C LYS A 387 16.72 14.44 26.94
N SER A 388 15.51 14.87 27.26
CA SER A 388 14.85 14.51 28.51
C SER A 388 13.69 13.56 28.26
N ARG A 389 13.53 12.59 29.15
CA ARG A 389 12.45 11.59 29.15
C ARG A 389 12.31 10.92 27.78
N TYR A 390 13.44 10.59 27.18
CA TYR A 390 13.53 10.05 25.84
C TYR A 390 13.27 8.55 25.86
N VAL A 391 12.22 8.11 25.17
CA VAL A 391 11.91 6.68 25.03
C VAL A 391 12.75 6.08 23.92
N ILE A 392 13.58 5.09 24.25
CA ILE A 392 14.54 4.47 23.34
C ILE A 392 14.67 2.97 23.57
N HIS A 393 14.83 2.22 22.47
CA HIS A 393 15.16 0.79 22.54
C HIS A 393 16.63 0.60 22.97
N TYR A 394 16.91 -0.39 23.82
CA TYR A 394 18.23 -0.58 24.43
C TYR A 394 19.38 -0.63 23.42
N ARG A 395 19.20 -1.29 22.27
CA ARG A 395 20.22 -1.35 21.19
C ARG A 395 20.57 0.04 20.64
N CYS A 396 19.58 0.91 20.47
CA CYS A 396 19.80 2.28 20.03
C CYS A 396 20.51 3.09 21.12
N LEU A 397 20.19 2.85 22.40
CA LEU A 397 20.87 3.50 23.52
C LEU A 397 22.34 3.05 23.63
N GLN A 398 22.62 1.76 23.49
CA GLN A 398 23.99 1.22 23.41
C GLN A 398 24.78 1.89 22.29
N GLN A 399 24.17 2.07 21.11
CA GLN A 399 24.80 2.79 20.01
C GLN A 399 25.09 4.25 20.39
N CYS A 400 24.14 4.97 21.02
CA CYS A 400 24.38 6.33 21.48
C CYS A 400 25.57 6.41 22.46
N ILE A 401 25.64 5.48 23.41
CA ILE A 401 26.73 5.40 24.40
C ILE A 401 28.08 5.09 23.73
N ALA A 402 28.11 4.13 22.81
CA ALA A 402 29.31 3.81 22.04
C ALA A 402 29.83 5.01 21.22
N HIS A 403 28.94 5.93 20.85
CA HIS A 403 29.26 7.19 20.16
C HIS A 403 29.47 8.39 21.11
N GLY A 404 29.60 8.17 22.41
CA GLY A 404 30.02 9.19 23.38
C GLY A 404 28.90 9.97 24.06
N LEU A 405 27.63 9.65 23.78
CA LEU A 405 26.51 10.20 24.57
C LEU A 405 26.47 9.46 25.91
N PHE A 406 25.96 10.09 26.97
CA PHE A 406 25.85 9.44 28.27
C PHE A 406 24.53 9.78 28.96
N LEU A 407 24.13 8.90 29.88
CA LEU A 407 22.96 9.07 30.72
C LEU A 407 23.24 10.14 31.77
N SER A 408 22.31 11.08 31.94
CA SER A 408 22.44 12.22 32.87
C SER A 408 21.65 12.05 34.16
#